data_AF-A0AAD5EQY5-F1
#
_entry.id   AF-A0AAD5EQY5-F1
#
_cell.length_a   1.000
_cell.length_b   1.000
_cell.length_c   1.000
_cell.angle_alpha   90.00
_cell.angle_beta   90.00
_cell.angle_gamma   90.00
#
_symmetry.space_group_name_H-M   'P 1'
#
loop_
_entity.id
_entity.type
_entity.pdbx_description
1 polymer ?
#
loop_
_entity_poly.entity_id
_entity_poly.type
_entity_poly.pdbx_seq_one_letter_code
_entity_poly.pdbx_strand_id
1 'polypeptide(L)'
;MFTSLPRSNATDFSVFNELLPTGDMLGASPGTGYFDVLNQVSRDHNDLAYLERLWASWYLFIQNDTYATGILTFVLHEVFYFGRCIPFMILDMIPYFQKYKIQAQKMPTLKEQWNCAMLVLVSHFTAELPQIWFFHPVATYFGIEYRTPFPSVWKITLQICIFFVIEDTWHYWGHRALHYGPLYKNIHKQHHTYSAPFGLAAEYASPIETAILGFGVVGSPVVLLMITGDLHLFTMLVWMMLRLFQAIDAHKAGLEASKRRRDKKLAKIRKNKQQ
;
A
#
# COMPACT_ATOMS: atom_id res chain seq x y z
N MET A 1 2.02 16.31 29.55
CA MET A 1 1.72 15.26 30.54
C MET A 1 2.01 13.95 29.86
N PHE A 2 3.28 13.51 29.90
CA PHE A 2 3.71 12.27 29.24
C PHE A 2 3.30 11.11 30.14
N THR A 3 2.17 10.47 29.83
CA THR A 3 1.81 9.18 30.41
C THR A 3 2.84 8.17 29.93
N SER A 4 3.67 7.69 30.85
CA SER A 4 4.61 6.60 30.62
C SER A 4 3.84 5.38 30.11
N LEU A 5 4.11 4.97 28.87
CA LEU A 5 3.71 3.66 28.36
C LEU A 5 4.26 2.58 29.31
N PRO A 6 3.50 1.51 29.63
CA PRO A 6 4.04 0.41 30.39
C PRO A 6 5.22 -0.18 29.62
N ARG A 7 6.41 -0.19 30.25
CA ARG A 7 7.57 -0.90 29.73
C ARG A 7 7.18 -2.37 29.63
N SER A 8 7.09 -2.91 28.42
CA SER A 8 7.07 -4.36 28.24
C SER A 8 8.33 -4.93 28.89
N ASN A 9 8.16 -6.01 29.66
CA ASN A 9 9.30 -6.77 30.14
C ASN A 9 10.11 -7.21 28.91
N ALA A 10 11.44 -7.08 28.98
CA ALA A 10 12.37 -7.29 27.86
C ALA A 10 12.39 -8.72 27.26
N THR A 11 11.45 -9.58 27.66
CA THR A 11 11.27 -10.97 27.23
C THR A 11 9.97 -11.21 26.46
N ASP A 12 9.03 -10.26 26.43
CA ASP A 12 7.80 -10.37 25.63
C ASP A 12 8.01 -9.76 24.24
N PHE A 13 8.18 -10.64 23.26
CA PHE A 13 8.35 -10.26 21.86
C PHE A 13 7.01 -9.97 21.16
N SER A 14 5.88 -10.29 21.80
CA SER A 14 4.56 -9.85 21.37
C SER A 14 3.74 -9.25 22.49
N VAL A 15 3.21 -8.06 22.23
CA VAL A 15 2.26 -7.36 23.11
C VAL A 15 0.97 -8.15 23.34
N PHE A 16 0.61 -9.03 22.41
CA PHE A 16 -0.62 -9.83 22.50
C PHE A 16 -0.55 -10.97 23.51
N ASN A 17 0.63 -11.26 24.07
CA ASN A 17 0.77 -12.26 25.14
C ASN A 17 -0.10 -11.94 26.37
N GLU A 18 -0.50 -10.67 26.55
CA GLU A 18 -1.47 -10.24 27.57
C GLU A 18 -2.88 -10.86 27.40
N LEU A 19 -3.22 -11.35 26.19
CA LEU A 19 -4.48 -12.05 25.92
C LEU A 19 -4.46 -13.52 26.36
N LEU A 20 -3.29 -14.07 26.68
CA LEU A 20 -3.16 -15.45 27.15
C LEU A 20 -3.37 -15.52 28.67
N PRO A 21 -3.98 -16.61 29.19
CA PRO A 21 -4.03 -16.85 30.63
C PRO A 21 -2.63 -16.83 31.25
N THR A 22 -2.50 -16.33 32.47
CA THR A 22 -1.21 -16.27 33.18
C THR A 22 -0.57 -17.65 33.28
N GLY A 23 0.62 -17.81 32.70
CA GLY A 23 1.38 -19.07 32.67
C GLY A 23 1.17 -19.93 31.41
N ASP A 24 0.29 -19.50 30.50
CA ASP A 24 0.07 -20.15 29.22
C ASP A 24 0.99 -19.55 28.16
N MET A 25 1.91 -20.36 27.63
CA MET A 25 2.84 -20.01 26.56
C MET A 25 2.41 -20.65 25.24
N LEU A 26 1.12 -20.90 25.00
CA LEU A 26 0.67 -21.61 23.79
C LEU A 26 1.13 -20.98 22.46
N GLY A 27 1.26 -19.65 22.39
CA GLY A 27 1.88 -18.98 21.24
C GLY A 27 3.38 -19.25 21.06
N ALA A 28 4.06 -19.69 22.12
CA ALA A 28 5.48 -20.01 22.18
C ALA A 28 5.77 -21.52 22.37
N SER A 29 4.74 -22.37 22.43
CA SER A 29 4.91 -23.82 22.59
C SER A 29 5.29 -24.47 21.27
N PRO A 30 6.39 -25.25 21.20
CA PRO A 30 6.77 -25.97 20.00
C PRO A 30 5.64 -26.89 19.52
N GLY A 31 5.19 -26.72 18.27
CA GLY A 31 4.17 -27.56 17.64
C GLY A 31 2.74 -27.02 17.65
N THR A 32 2.47 -25.88 18.31
CA THR A 32 1.15 -25.22 18.24
C THR A 32 0.94 -24.56 16.88
N GLY A 33 -0.12 -24.91 16.17
CA GLY A 33 -0.47 -24.30 14.88
C GLY A 33 -1.26 -23.00 15.02
N TYR A 34 -1.29 -22.19 13.95
CA TYR A 34 -2.09 -20.95 13.90
C TYR A 34 -3.57 -21.18 14.29
N PHE A 35 -4.17 -22.27 13.81
CA PHE A 35 -5.57 -22.57 14.10
C PHE A 35 -5.81 -22.95 15.56
N ASP A 36 -4.83 -23.53 16.25
CA ASP A 36 -4.94 -23.81 17.68
C ASP A 36 -4.98 -22.50 18.48
N VAL A 37 -4.09 -21.55 18.12
CA VAL A 37 -4.08 -20.19 18.68
C VAL A 37 -5.41 -19.48 18.39
N LEU A 38 -5.92 -19.56 17.16
CA LEU A 38 -7.21 -18.96 16.78
C LEU A 38 -8.38 -19.56 17.55
N ASN A 39 -8.41 -20.88 17.73
CA ASN A 39 -9.45 -21.56 18.49
C ASN A 39 -9.41 -21.17 19.97
N GLN A 40 -8.23 -20.95 20.54
CA GLN A 40 -8.10 -20.45 21.90
C GLN A 40 -8.59 -19.00 22.02
N VAL A 41 -8.05 -18.08 21.22
CA VAL A 41 -8.47 -16.67 21.22
C VAL A 41 -9.98 -16.54 20.98
N SER A 42 -10.54 -17.38 20.11
CA SER A 42 -11.98 -17.38 19.82
C SER A 42 -12.86 -17.88 20.97
N ARG A 43 -12.33 -18.75 21.84
CA ARG A 43 -13.01 -19.21 23.05
C ARG A 43 -12.92 -18.16 24.15
N ASP A 44 -11.72 -17.64 24.38
CA ASP A 44 -11.39 -16.80 25.52
C ASP A 44 -11.85 -15.35 25.32
N HIS A 45 -11.78 -14.84 24.09
CA HIS A 45 -12.12 -13.46 23.70
C HIS A 45 -13.26 -13.45 22.66
N ASN A 46 -14.39 -14.05 23.03
CA ASN A 46 -15.57 -14.12 22.15
C ASN A 46 -16.32 -12.78 22.00
N ASP A 47 -15.96 -11.78 22.82
CA ASP A 47 -16.41 -10.40 22.78
C ASP A 47 -15.80 -9.61 21.60
N LEU A 48 -14.58 -9.98 21.16
CA LEU A 48 -13.93 -9.38 20.00
C LEU A 48 -14.62 -9.78 18.69
N ALA A 49 -14.59 -8.93 17.68
CA ALA A 49 -15.03 -9.30 16.33
C ALA A 49 -14.13 -10.40 15.74
N TYR A 50 -14.65 -11.21 14.81
CA TYR A 50 -13.88 -12.33 14.24
C TYR A 50 -12.57 -11.87 13.57
N LEU A 51 -12.57 -10.71 12.91
CA LEU A 51 -11.35 -10.15 12.30
C LEU A 51 -10.32 -9.72 13.35
N GLU A 52 -10.76 -9.20 14.49
CA GLU A 52 -9.89 -8.85 15.61
C GLU A 52 -9.28 -10.10 16.24
N ARG A 53 -10.03 -11.20 16.30
CA ARG A 53 -9.51 -12.51 16.73
C ARG A 53 -8.45 -13.04 15.77
N LEU A 54 -8.71 -13.00 14.45
CA LEU A 54 -7.71 -13.37 13.43
C LEU A 54 -6.43 -12.54 13.56
N TRP A 55 -6.58 -11.24 13.80
CA TRP A 55 -5.48 -10.30 14.02
C TRP A 55 -4.67 -10.67 15.27
N ALA A 56 -5.31 -10.76 16.44
CA ALA A 56 -4.65 -11.12 17.68
C ALA A 56 -3.93 -12.48 17.59
N SER A 57 -4.60 -13.48 17.00
CA SER A 57 -4.01 -14.81 16.79
C SER A 57 -2.81 -14.79 15.85
N TRP A 58 -2.76 -13.88 14.88
CA TRP A 58 -1.60 -13.72 13.99
C TRP A 58 -0.36 -13.24 14.76
N TYR A 59 -0.52 -12.20 15.58
CA TYR A 59 0.57 -11.68 16.41
C TYR A 59 1.03 -12.71 17.44
N LEU A 60 0.08 -13.40 18.09
CA LEU A 60 0.36 -14.49 19.02
C LEU A 60 1.04 -15.70 18.36
N PHE A 61 0.72 -16.01 17.10
CA PHE A 61 1.35 -17.13 16.40
C PHE A 61 2.79 -16.81 15.98
N ILE A 62 3.05 -15.57 15.58
CA ILE A 62 4.40 -15.15 15.13
C ILE A 62 5.33 -14.85 16.31
N GLN A 63 4.78 -14.46 17.47
CA GLN A 63 5.55 -14.11 18.69
C GLN A 63 6.62 -13.03 18.44
N ASN A 64 6.44 -12.18 17.45
CA ASN A 64 7.30 -11.04 17.18
C ASN A 64 6.50 -9.98 16.42
N ASP A 65 6.15 -8.89 17.08
CA ASP A 65 5.23 -7.88 16.52
C ASP A 65 5.77 -7.21 15.26
N THR A 66 7.09 -7.07 15.15
CA THR A 66 7.76 -6.50 13.96
C THR A 66 7.63 -7.45 12.77
N TYR A 67 7.92 -8.75 12.97
CA TYR A 67 7.76 -9.75 11.91
C TYR A 67 6.29 -9.98 11.55
N ALA A 68 5.40 -10.03 12.55
CA ALA A 68 3.97 -10.17 12.33
C ALA A 68 3.44 -9.03 11.45
N THR A 69 3.81 -7.78 11.78
CA THR A 69 3.43 -6.60 11.00
C THR A 69 4.07 -6.61 9.61
N GLY A 70 5.37 -6.87 9.52
CA GLY A 70 6.11 -6.83 8.26
C GLY A 70 5.61 -7.86 7.25
N ILE A 71 5.46 -9.13 7.69
CA ILE A 71 4.94 -10.22 6.85
C ILE A 71 3.51 -9.92 6.41
N LEU A 72 2.63 -9.54 7.36
CA LEU A 72 1.24 -9.25 7.06
C LEU A 72 1.10 -8.10 6.05
N THR A 73 1.82 -7.01 6.28
CA THR A 73 1.75 -5.81 5.43
C THR A 73 2.28 -6.09 4.03
N PHE A 74 3.42 -6.79 3.91
CA PHE A 74 4.01 -7.14 2.61
C PHE A 74 3.09 -8.10 1.83
N VAL A 75 2.63 -9.19 2.45
CA VAL A 75 1.69 -10.12 1.79
C VAL A 75 0.40 -9.41 1.38
N LEU A 76 -0.14 -8.55 2.24
CA LEU A 76 -1.35 -7.78 1.93
C LEU A 76 -1.12 -6.84 0.74
N HIS A 77 0.01 -6.11 0.72
CA HIS A 77 0.38 -5.25 -0.40
C HIS A 77 0.46 -6.04 -1.71
N GLU A 78 1.22 -7.14 -1.74
CA GLU A 78 1.41 -7.95 -2.95
C GLU A 78 0.08 -8.54 -3.46
N VAL A 79 -0.74 -9.09 -2.56
CA VAL A 79 -2.04 -9.66 -2.90
C VAL A 79 -2.98 -8.58 -3.45
N PHE A 80 -3.04 -7.41 -2.82
CA PHE A 80 -3.94 -6.34 -3.27
C PHE A 80 -3.43 -5.67 -4.54
N TYR A 81 -2.12 -5.46 -4.69
CA TYR A 81 -1.54 -4.84 -5.88
C TYR A 81 -1.72 -5.72 -7.13
N PHE A 82 -1.19 -6.95 -7.09
CA PHE A 82 -1.29 -7.87 -8.23
C PHE A 82 -2.72 -8.35 -8.42
N GLY A 83 -3.44 -8.64 -7.33
CA GLY A 83 -4.86 -9.02 -7.38
C GLY A 83 -5.73 -7.95 -8.03
N ARG A 84 -5.51 -6.66 -7.71
CA ARG A 84 -6.24 -5.55 -8.35
C ARG A 84 -5.88 -5.38 -9.82
N CYS A 85 -4.69 -5.80 -10.27
CA CYS A 85 -4.30 -5.77 -11.68
C CYS A 85 -5.01 -6.84 -12.53
N ILE A 86 -5.26 -8.03 -11.99
CA ILE A 86 -5.81 -9.19 -12.72
C ILE A 86 -7.13 -8.86 -13.46
N PRO A 87 -8.17 -8.25 -12.84
CA PRO A 87 -9.40 -7.92 -13.54
C PRO A 87 -9.16 -7.06 -14.80
N PHE A 88 -8.22 -6.13 -14.76
CA PHE A 88 -7.92 -5.27 -15.91
C PHE A 88 -7.18 -6.01 -17.02
N MET A 89 -6.28 -6.93 -16.65
CA MET A 89 -5.66 -7.83 -17.63
C MET A 89 -6.69 -8.71 -18.32
N ILE A 90 -7.69 -9.23 -17.60
CA ILE A 90 -8.78 -10.03 -18.17
C ILE A 90 -9.65 -9.17 -19.12
N LEU A 91 -10.04 -7.96 -18.69
CA LEU A 91 -10.79 -7.02 -19.54
C LEU A 91 -9.99 -6.66 -20.81
N ASP A 92 -8.66 -6.58 -20.71
CA ASP A 92 -7.77 -6.31 -21.84
C ASP A 92 -7.71 -7.45 -22.86
N MET A 93 -8.05 -8.68 -22.48
CA MET A 93 -8.09 -9.84 -23.39
C MET A 93 -9.42 -10.00 -24.11
N ILE A 94 -10.49 -9.34 -23.64
CA ILE A 94 -11.84 -9.47 -24.20
C ILE A 94 -12.06 -8.35 -25.24
N PRO A 95 -12.28 -8.66 -26.53
CA PRO A 95 -12.46 -7.65 -27.58
C PRO A 95 -13.60 -6.66 -27.32
N TYR A 96 -14.69 -7.11 -26.70
CA TYR A 96 -15.85 -6.27 -26.38
C TYR A 96 -15.50 -5.05 -25.51
N PHE A 97 -14.56 -5.20 -24.56
CA PHE A 97 -14.22 -4.11 -23.64
C PHE A 97 -13.19 -3.13 -24.21
N GLN A 98 -12.52 -3.46 -25.32
CA GLN A 98 -11.52 -2.58 -25.95
C GLN A 98 -12.11 -1.24 -26.40
N LYS A 99 -13.41 -1.19 -26.71
CA LYS A 99 -14.10 0.06 -27.10
C LYS A 99 -14.24 1.07 -25.96
N TYR A 100 -14.20 0.62 -24.71
CA TYR A 100 -14.23 1.50 -23.53
C TYR A 100 -12.83 1.92 -23.11
N LYS A 101 -11.79 1.40 -23.79
CA LYS A 101 -10.43 1.81 -23.50
C LYS A 101 -10.22 3.24 -23.90
N ILE A 102 -9.64 3.90 -22.93
CA ILE A 102 -9.21 5.26 -23.02
C ILE A 102 -8.03 5.26 -24.04
N GLN A 103 -6.90 4.59 -23.79
CA GLN A 103 -5.75 4.59 -24.71
C GLN A 103 -5.64 3.34 -25.61
N ALA A 104 -6.27 3.35 -26.79
CA ALA A 104 -6.29 2.19 -27.69
C ALA A 104 -5.02 1.95 -28.56
N GLN A 105 -4.02 2.85 -28.53
CA GLN A 105 -3.05 2.96 -29.62
C GLN A 105 -1.77 2.12 -29.49
N LYS A 106 -1.42 1.63 -28.30
CA LYS A 106 -0.30 0.69 -28.12
C LYS A 106 -0.44 -0.07 -26.80
N MET A 107 -1.15 -1.19 -26.82
CA MET A 107 -1.19 -2.08 -25.66
C MET A 107 0.16 -2.81 -25.53
N PRO A 108 0.73 -2.90 -24.32
CA PRO A 108 1.87 -3.77 -24.08
C PRO A 108 1.49 -5.24 -24.32
N THR A 109 2.37 -5.97 -24.98
CA THR A 109 2.27 -7.41 -25.17
C THR A 109 2.31 -8.15 -23.83
N LEU A 110 1.82 -9.40 -23.77
CA LEU A 110 1.90 -10.22 -22.55
C LEU A 110 3.34 -10.36 -22.04
N LYS A 111 4.32 -10.43 -22.95
CA LYS A 111 5.75 -10.46 -22.60
C LYS A 111 6.21 -9.17 -21.92
N GLU A 112 5.78 -8.01 -22.43
CA GLU A 112 6.10 -6.71 -21.82
C GLU A 112 5.41 -6.56 -20.45
N GLN A 113 4.18 -7.04 -20.30
CA GLN A 113 3.47 -7.05 -19.03
C GLN A 113 4.15 -7.96 -18.00
N TRP A 114 4.59 -9.15 -18.43
CA TRP A 114 5.34 -10.08 -17.57
C TRP A 114 6.68 -9.50 -17.12
N ASN A 115 7.44 -8.91 -18.04
CA ASN A 115 8.70 -8.26 -17.71
C ASN A 115 8.49 -7.08 -16.75
N CYS A 116 7.43 -6.28 -16.95
CA CYS A 116 7.04 -5.21 -16.03
C CYS A 116 6.73 -5.77 -14.64
N ALA A 117 5.87 -6.80 -14.55
CA ALA A 117 5.49 -7.42 -13.30
C ALA A 117 6.70 -7.98 -12.54
N MET A 118 7.64 -8.64 -13.22
CA MET A 118 8.86 -9.15 -12.59
C MET A 118 9.78 -8.05 -12.07
N LEU A 119 9.94 -6.95 -12.83
CA LEU A 119 10.73 -5.81 -12.36
C LEU A 119 10.07 -5.11 -11.16
N VAL A 120 8.75 -4.99 -11.19
CA VAL A 120 7.97 -4.43 -10.08
C VAL A 120 8.10 -5.30 -8.83
N LEU A 121 7.98 -6.62 -8.97
CA LEU A 121 8.18 -7.55 -7.87
C LEU A 121 9.60 -7.44 -7.29
N VAL A 122 10.62 -7.34 -8.14
CA VAL A 122 12.00 -7.11 -7.69
C VAL A 122 12.10 -5.78 -6.92
N SER A 123 11.46 -4.70 -7.38
CA SER A 123 11.45 -3.44 -6.62
C SER A 123 10.69 -3.54 -5.31
N HIS A 124 9.59 -4.31 -5.23
CA HIS A 124 8.89 -4.51 -3.96
C HIS A 124 9.80 -5.21 -2.94
N PHE A 125 10.51 -6.27 -3.33
CA PHE A 125 11.44 -6.96 -2.44
C PHE A 125 12.70 -6.14 -2.07
N THR A 126 13.16 -5.25 -2.95
CA THR A 126 14.45 -4.55 -2.76
C THR A 126 14.31 -3.12 -2.24
N ALA A 127 13.21 -2.44 -2.52
CA ALA A 127 12.96 -1.06 -2.12
C ALA A 127 11.83 -0.95 -1.08
N GLU A 128 10.69 -1.61 -1.30
CA GLU A 128 9.50 -1.46 -0.43
C GLU A 128 9.56 -2.34 0.81
N LEU A 129 10.01 -3.59 0.68
CA LEU A 129 10.12 -4.52 1.80
C LEU A 129 11.00 -3.97 2.94
N PRO A 130 12.18 -3.36 2.68
CA PRO A 130 12.93 -2.66 3.72
C PRO A 130 12.09 -1.57 4.42
N GLN A 131 11.34 -0.76 3.67
CA GLN A 131 10.50 0.29 4.25
C GLN A 131 9.40 -0.29 5.15
N ILE A 132 8.74 -1.37 4.70
CA ILE A 132 7.73 -2.11 5.48
C ILE A 132 8.35 -2.71 6.73
N TRP A 133 9.56 -3.27 6.64
CA TRP A 133 10.22 -3.90 7.78
C TRP A 133 10.61 -2.90 8.87
N PHE A 134 11.06 -1.70 8.47
CA PHE A 134 11.37 -0.62 9.41
C PHE A 134 10.14 0.15 9.88
N PHE A 135 8.98 -0.01 9.22
CA PHE A 135 7.78 0.74 9.58
C PHE A 135 7.30 0.43 11.00
N HIS A 136 7.17 -0.84 11.39
CA HIS A 136 6.66 -1.20 12.71
C HIS A 136 7.44 -0.55 13.87
N PRO A 137 8.77 -0.72 14.00
CA PRO A 137 9.52 -0.11 15.11
C PRO A 137 9.50 1.42 15.09
N VAL A 138 9.46 2.05 13.91
CA VAL A 138 9.35 3.51 13.80
C VAL A 138 7.96 3.98 14.21
N ALA A 139 6.90 3.32 13.75
CA ALA A 139 5.52 3.69 14.04
C ALA A 139 5.19 3.48 15.52
N THR A 140 5.68 2.41 16.15
CA THR A 140 5.51 2.18 17.59
C THR A 140 6.31 3.17 18.42
N TYR A 141 7.49 3.62 17.97
CA TYR A 141 8.22 4.74 18.59
C TYR A 141 7.38 6.03 18.62
N PHE A 142 6.59 6.30 17.58
CA PHE A 142 5.65 7.42 17.55
C PHE A 142 4.30 7.13 18.23
N GLY A 143 4.12 5.95 18.82
CA GLY A 143 2.92 5.61 19.60
C GLY A 143 1.74 5.10 18.78
N ILE A 144 1.97 4.48 17.61
CA ILE A 144 0.88 3.80 16.88
C ILE A 144 0.30 2.67 17.74
N GLU A 145 -1.02 2.61 17.84
CA GLU A 145 -1.73 1.50 18.48
C GLU A 145 -1.93 0.36 17.46
N TYR A 146 -1.86 -0.88 17.91
CA TYR A 146 -2.09 -2.05 17.07
C TYR A 146 -2.77 -3.21 17.81
N ARG A 147 -3.08 -3.03 19.09
CA ARG A 147 -3.86 -3.95 19.93
C ARG A 147 -5.34 -3.90 19.57
N THR A 148 -6.04 -4.99 19.87
CA THR A 148 -7.51 -5.03 19.80
C THR A 148 -8.14 -4.35 21.03
N PRO A 149 -9.35 -3.79 20.93
CA PRO A 149 -10.23 -3.76 19.75
C PRO A 149 -9.84 -2.68 18.74
N PHE A 150 -10.25 -2.85 17.50
CA PHE A 150 -10.04 -1.87 16.44
C PHE A 150 -10.84 -0.60 16.70
N PRO A 151 -10.42 0.54 16.13
CA PRO A 151 -11.21 1.75 16.22
C PRO A 151 -12.55 1.59 15.51
N SER A 152 -13.54 2.36 15.95
CA SER A 152 -14.83 2.43 15.27
C SER A 152 -14.66 2.74 13.78
N VAL A 153 -15.53 2.17 12.94
CA VAL A 153 -15.54 2.42 11.48
C VAL A 153 -15.57 3.92 11.18
N TRP A 154 -16.31 4.71 11.95
CA TRP A 154 -16.34 6.17 11.81
C TRP A 154 -14.96 6.82 11.97
N LYS A 155 -14.20 6.44 13.01
CA LYS A 155 -12.83 6.95 13.23
C LYS A 155 -11.93 6.56 12.06
N ILE A 156 -11.97 5.30 11.64
CA ILE A 156 -11.20 4.78 10.51
C ILE A 156 -11.50 5.61 9.25
N THR A 157 -12.78 5.78 8.90
CA THR A 157 -13.21 6.54 7.73
C THR A 157 -12.75 7.99 7.79
N LEU A 158 -12.92 8.67 8.93
CA LEU A 158 -12.53 10.07 9.08
C LEU A 158 -11.02 10.27 8.94
N GLN A 159 -10.22 9.41 9.57
CA GLN A 159 -8.76 9.44 9.44
C GLN A 159 -8.32 9.19 7.99
N ILE A 160 -8.92 8.21 7.31
CA ILE A 160 -8.65 7.93 5.89
C ILE A 160 -9.00 9.12 4.99
N CYS A 161 -10.13 9.80 5.21
CA CYS A 161 -10.48 11.00 4.46
C CYS A 161 -9.41 12.10 4.61
N ILE A 162 -8.87 12.27 5.81
CA ILE A 162 -7.77 13.22 6.07
C ILE A 162 -6.50 12.77 5.33
N PHE A 163 -6.16 11.47 5.36
CA PHE A 163 -5.00 10.93 4.67
C PHE A 163 -5.07 11.16 3.17
N PHE A 164 -6.24 10.98 2.54
CA PHE A 164 -6.41 11.29 1.13
C PHE A 164 -6.09 12.75 0.81
N VAL A 165 -6.52 13.71 1.64
CA VAL A 165 -6.25 15.14 1.38
C VAL A 165 -4.75 15.44 1.48
N ILE A 166 -4.10 14.94 2.53
CA ILE A 166 -2.67 15.21 2.78
C ILE A 166 -1.81 14.49 1.75
N GLU A 167 -2.08 13.21 1.48
CA GLU A 167 -1.31 12.43 0.53
C GLU A 167 -1.54 12.89 -0.91
N ASP A 168 -2.75 13.24 -1.31
CA ASP A 168 -3.00 13.79 -2.66
C ASP A 168 -2.26 15.12 -2.86
N THR A 169 -2.18 15.95 -1.81
CA THR A 169 -1.35 17.16 -1.83
C THR A 169 0.13 16.82 -2.01
N TRP A 170 0.67 15.90 -1.21
CA TRP A 170 2.06 15.44 -1.35
C TRP A 170 2.33 14.85 -2.74
N HIS A 171 1.46 13.97 -3.19
CA HIS A 171 1.56 13.27 -4.46
C HIS A 171 1.55 14.26 -5.62
N TYR A 172 0.61 15.21 -5.64
CA TYR A 172 0.52 16.21 -6.69
C TYR A 172 1.80 17.06 -6.80
N TRP A 173 2.26 17.63 -5.69
CA TRP A 173 3.43 18.51 -5.71
C TRP A 173 4.72 17.74 -5.91
N GLY A 174 4.86 16.57 -5.28
CA GLY A 174 6.00 15.67 -5.45
C GLY A 174 6.11 15.18 -6.89
N HIS A 175 5.01 14.69 -7.47
CA HIS A 175 4.96 14.27 -8.87
C HIS A 175 5.27 15.43 -9.81
N ARG A 176 4.69 16.62 -9.57
CA ARG A 176 4.98 17.81 -10.36
C ARG A 176 6.46 18.20 -10.30
N ALA A 177 7.09 18.10 -9.13
CA ALA A 177 8.52 18.34 -8.97
C ALA A 177 9.35 17.28 -9.72
N LEU A 178 8.95 16.00 -9.69
CA LEU A 178 9.61 14.92 -10.44
C LEU A 178 9.57 15.14 -11.96
N HIS A 179 8.65 15.96 -12.48
CA HIS A 179 8.65 16.40 -13.89
C HIS A 179 9.63 17.53 -14.21
N TYR A 180 10.35 18.07 -13.22
CA TYR A 180 11.41 19.05 -13.46
C TYR A 180 12.62 18.39 -14.14
N GLY A 181 13.18 19.03 -15.18
CA GLY A 181 14.10 18.41 -16.15
C GLY A 181 15.14 17.42 -15.60
N PRO A 182 15.96 17.79 -14.60
CA PRO A 182 16.93 16.88 -13.98
C PRO A 182 16.29 15.70 -13.23
N LEU A 183 15.24 15.95 -12.45
CA LEU A 183 14.53 14.91 -11.71
C LEU A 183 13.79 13.97 -12.67
N TYR A 184 13.21 14.52 -13.73
CA TYR A 184 12.58 13.72 -14.76
C TYR A 184 13.58 12.77 -15.40
N LYS A 185 14.71 13.30 -15.87
CA LYS A 185 15.71 12.52 -16.60
C LYS A 185 16.29 11.36 -15.76
N ASN A 186 16.50 11.60 -14.46
CA ASN A 186 17.24 10.68 -13.60
C ASN A 186 16.36 9.79 -12.70
N ILE A 187 15.12 10.21 -12.41
CA ILE A 187 14.24 9.55 -11.43
C ILE A 187 12.92 9.15 -12.11
N HIS A 188 12.21 10.11 -12.71
CA HIS A 188 10.83 9.90 -13.18
C HIS A 188 10.71 9.26 -14.58
N LYS A 189 11.78 9.28 -15.37
CA LYS A 189 11.76 8.79 -16.75
C LYS A 189 11.39 7.30 -16.81
N GLN A 190 11.82 6.50 -15.84
CA GLN A 190 11.48 5.08 -15.77
C GLN A 190 9.97 4.87 -15.65
N HIS A 191 9.30 5.65 -14.80
CA HIS A 191 7.85 5.58 -14.62
C HIS A 191 7.07 5.90 -15.90
N HIS A 192 7.60 6.78 -16.76
CA HIS A 192 7.02 7.11 -18.07
C HIS A 192 7.46 6.18 -19.22
N THR A 193 8.10 5.04 -18.93
CA THR A 193 8.55 4.09 -19.97
C THR A 193 7.38 3.57 -20.81
N TYR A 194 6.27 3.25 -20.16
CA TYR A 194 5.07 2.76 -20.83
C TYR A 194 4.15 3.92 -21.21
N SER A 195 4.20 4.32 -22.48
CA SER A 195 3.38 5.43 -22.99
C SER A 195 1.87 5.16 -22.89
N ALA A 196 1.48 3.88 -22.85
CA ALA A 196 0.16 3.44 -22.45
C ALA A 196 0.23 2.84 -21.05
N PRO A 197 -0.15 3.59 -19.99
CA PRO A 197 -0.14 3.07 -18.65
C PRO A 197 -1.19 1.95 -18.54
N PHE A 198 -0.84 0.96 -17.75
CA PHE A 198 -1.67 -0.19 -17.39
C PHE A 198 -1.42 -0.50 -15.92
N GLY A 199 -2.34 -1.22 -15.26
CA GLY A 199 -2.32 -1.37 -13.80
C GLY A 199 -0.97 -1.83 -13.21
N LEU A 200 -0.32 -2.82 -13.84
CA LEU A 200 0.97 -3.35 -13.37
C LEU A 200 2.13 -2.35 -13.45
N ALA A 201 2.01 -1.30 -14.26
CA ALA A 201 3.02 -0.26 -14.37
C ALA A 201 2.84 0.85 -13.32
N ALA A 202 1.82 0.78 -12.46
CA ALA A 202 1.54 1.81 -11.46
C ALA A 202 2.69 2.00 -10.47
N GLU A 203 3.35 0.91 -10.07
CA GLU A 203 4.54 0.94 -9.19
C GLU A 203 5.83 0.64 -9.96
N TYR A 204 5.78 0.64 -11.30
CA TYR A 204 7.00 0.58 -12.11
C TYR A 204 7.72 1.93 -12.09
N ALA A 205 8.55 2.14 -11.07
CA ALA A 205 9.26 3.39 -10.85
C ALA A 205 10.72 3.16 -10.45
N SER A 206 11.52 4.22 -10.44
CA SER A 206 12.87 4.12 -9.88
C SER A 206 12.79 4.01 -8.34
N PRO A 207 13.76 3.36 -7.67
CA PRO A 207 13.72 3.22 -6.21
C PRO A 207 13.62 4.55 -5.46
N ILE A 208 14.22 5.61 -6.00
CA ILE A 208 14.15 6.96 -5.43
C ILE A 208 12.73 7.53 -5.57
N GLU A 209 12.07 7.32 -6.70
CA GLU A 209 10.68 7.73 -6.88
C GLU A 209 9.76 6.96 -5.93
N THR A 210 9.91 5.64 -5.84
CA THR A 210 9.19 4.80 -4.88
C THR A 210 9.38 5.31 -3.45
N ALA A 211 10.60 5.68 -3.06
CA ALA A 211 10.85 6.26 -1.73
C ALA A 211 10.16 7.61 -1.51
N ILE A 212 10.20 8.52 -2.50
CA ILE A 212 9.56 9.85 -2.41
C ILE A 212 8.04 9.71 -2.30
N LEU A 213 7.42 8.85 -3.12
CA LEU A 213 5.98 8.66 -3.11
C LEU A 213 5.55 7.88 -1.86
N GLY A 214 6.28 6.83 -1.47
CA GLY A 214 6.07 6.07 -0.24
C GLY A 214 6.17 6.93 1.02
N PHE A 215 7.05 7.93 1.03
CA PHE A 215 7.09 8.92 2.11
C PHE A 215 5.78 9.71 2.24
N GLY A 216 5.08 10.00 1.14
CA GLY A 216 3.74 10.59 1.20
C GLY A 216 2.72 9.64 1.82
N VAL A 217 2.71 8.38 1.38
CA VAL A 217 1.75 7.36 1.81
C VAL A 217 1.88 7.05 3.30
N VAL A 218 3.11 6.93 3.81
CA VAL A 218 3.38 6.62 5.23
C VAL A 218 3.47 7.89 6.08
N GLY A 219 4.05 8.96 5.53
CA GLY A 219 4.23 10.23 6.21
C GLY A 219 2.91 10.94 6.50
N SER A 220 1.92 10.85 5.61
CA SER A 220 0.62 11.52 5.83
C SER A 220 -0.09 11.02 7.09
N PRO A 221 -0.20 9.70 7.34
CA PRO A 221 -0.70 9.21 8.62
C PRO A 221 0.21 9.46 9.81
N VAL A 222 1.53 9.38 9.65
CA VAL A 222 2.49 9.67 10.75
C VAL A 222 2.37 11.13 11.20
N VAL A 223 2.16 12.07 10.28
CA VAL A 223 1.87 13.48 10.64
C VAL A 223 0.60 13.58 11.47
N LEU A 224 -0.48 12.88 11.10
CA LEU A 224 -1.69 12.87 11.91
C LEU A 224 -1.42 12.28 13.29
N LEU A 225 -0.73 11.14 13.37
CA LEU A 225 -0.33 10.50 14.63
C LEU A 225 0.48 11.45 15.52
N MET A 226 1.46 12.19 14.97
CA MET A 226 2.24 13.16 15.75
C MET A 226 1.40 14.32 16.30
N ILE A 227 0.30 14.68 15.62
CA ILE A 227 -0.60 15.76 16.04
C ILE A 227 -1.64 15.27 17.05
N THR A 228 -2.24 14.10 16.82
CA THR A 228 -3.37 13.59 17.60
C THR A 228 -2.97 12.62 18.71
N GLY A 229 -1.83 11.95 18.57
CA GLY A 229 -1.45 10.81 19.41
C GLY A 229 -2.37 9.59 19.25
N ASP A 230 -3.21 9.55 18.20
CA ASP A 230 -4.27 8.55 18.03
C ASP A 230 -4.32 8.07 16.58
N LEU A 231 -3.69 6.92 16.34
CA LEU A 231 -3.73 6.20 15.08
C LEU A 231 -3.57 4.70 15.33
N HIS A 232 -4.36 3.90 14.63
CA HIS A 232 -4.31 2.45 14.71
C HIS A 232 -3.71 1.83 13.44
N LEU A 233 -2.88 0.79 13.59
CA LEU A 233 -2.24 0.07 12.50
C LEU A 233 -3.24 -0.53 11.51
N PHE A 234 -4.38 -1.04 11.99
CA PHE A 234 -5.46 -1.48 11.11
C PHE A 234 -5.97 -0.35 10.19
N THR A 235 -6.11 0.89 10.68
CA THR A 235 -6.45 2.05 9.82
C THR A 235 -5.38 2.26 8.74
N MET A 236 -4.09 2.10 9.09
CA MET A 236 -2.98 2.19 8.13
C MET A 236 -3.07 1.15 7.02
N LEU A 237 -3.41 -0.10 7.35
CA LEU A 237 -3.54 -1.15 6.35
C LEU A 237 -4.73 -0.91 5.43
N VAL A 238 -5.87 -0.44 5.97
CA VAL A 238 -7.03 -0.06 5.15
C VAL A 238 -6.69 1.13 4.24
N TRP A 239 -6.01 2.15 4.77
CA TRP A 239 -5.49 3.28 4.01
C TRP A 239 -4.59 2.83 2.85
N MET A 240 -3.59 1.99 3.12
CA MET A 240 -2.67 1.45 2.13
C MET A 240 -3.42 0.72 1.01
N MET A 241 -4.37 -0.15 1.33
CA MET A 241 -5.18 -0.87 0.33
C MET A 241 -5.97 0.08 -0.58
N LEU A 242 -6.62 1.10 0.00
CA LEU A 242 -7.36 2.10 -0.77
C LEU A 242 -6.43 2.94 -1.66
N ARG A 243 -5.24 3.27 -1.15
CA ARG A 243 -4.24 4.03 -1.91
C ARG A 243 -3.68 3.24 -3.09
N LEU A 244 -3.42 1.94 -2.92
CA LEU A 244 -3.06 1.01 -4.00
C LEU A 244 -4.16 0.97 -5.06
N PHE A 245 -5.42 0.91 -4.65
CA PHE A 245 -6.55 0.91 -5.59
C PHE A 245 -6.57 2.19 -6.41
N GLN A 246 -6.43 3.36 -5.77
CA GLN A 246 -6.35 4.64 -6.48
C GLN A 246 -5.14 4.70 -7.42
N ALA A 247 -3.96 4.22 -6.99
CA ALA A 247 -2.75 4.23 -7.80
C ALA A 247 -2.95 3.41 -9.09
N ILE A 248 -3.42 2.17 -8.95
CA ILE A 248 -3.67 1.28 -10.09
C ILE A 248 -4.81 1.86 -10.95
N ASP A 249 -5.85 2.44 -10.34
CA ASP A 249 -6.97 3.06 -11.07
C ASP A 249 -6.53 4.27 -11.91
N ALA A 250 -5.66 5.13 -11.39
CA ALA A 250 -5.09 6.27 -12.12
C ALA A 250 -4.27 5.82 -13.35
N HIS A 251 -3.62 4.65 -13.26
CA HIS A 251 -2.86 4.05 -14.36
C HIS A 251 -3.72 3.31 -15.40
N LYS A 252 -5.05 3.35 -15.27
CA LYS A 252 -5.98 2.80 -16.28
C LYS A 252 -6.49 3.85 -17.26
N ALA A 253 -6.36 5.13 -16.90
CA ALA A 253 -7.11 6.21 -17.54
C ALA A 253 -6.24 7.45 -17.82
N GLY A 254 -5.32 7.38 -18.77
CA GLY A 254 -4.68 8.59 -19.28
C GLY A 254 -5.35 9.08 -20.57
N LEU A 255 -6.01 10.24 -20.66
CA LEU A 255 -6.36 10.75 -22.02
C LEU A 255 -6.53 12.21 -22.33
N GLU A 256 -6.77 13.12 -21.39
CA GLU A 256 -7.10 14.45 -21.88
C GLU A 256 -5.87 15.19 -22.47
N ALA A 257 -4.68 14.97 -21.92
CA ALA A 257 -3.49 15.71 -22.34
C ALA A 257 -2.89 15.20 -23.67
N SER A 258 -2.87 13.88 -23.90
CA SER A 258 -2.25 13.27 -25.10
C SER A 258 -3.12 13.41 -26.34
N LYS A 259 -4.45 13.28 -26.21
CA LYS A 259 -5.40 13.48 -27.32
C LYS A 259 -5.35 14.94 -27.81
N ARG A 260 -5.42 15.92 -26.90
CA ARG A 260 -5.30 17.35 -27.24
C ARG A 260 -3.97 17.69 -27.92
N ARG A 261 -2.84 17.10 -27.50
CA ARG A 261 -1.53 17.33 -28.14
C ARG A 261 -1.47 16.72 -29.55
N ARG A 262 -2.03 15.53 -29.74
CA ARG A 262 -2.09 14.84 -31.04
C ARG A 262 -3.00 15.58 -32.01
N ASP A 263 -4.17 16.02 -31.55
CA ASP A 263 -5.14 16.77 -32.34
C ASP A 263 -4.55 18.13 -32.76
N LYS A 264 -3.85 18.83 -31.84
CA LYS A 264 -3.10 20.05 -32.18
C LYS A 264 -2.00 19.80 -33.22
N LYS A 265 -1.26 18.68 -33.11
CA LYS A 265 -0.21 18.32 -34.08
C LYS A 265 -0.80 17.99 -35.45
N LEU A 266 -1.89 17.24 -35.50
CA LEU A 266 -2.60 16.88 -36.73
C LEU A 266 -3.24 18.10 -37.40
N ALA A 267 -3.81 19.01 -36.62
CA ALA A 267 -4.32 20.29 -37.12
C ALA A 267 -3.22 21.14 -37.75
N LYS A 268 -2.03 21.21 -37.11
CA LYS A 268 -0.87 21.93 -37.64
C LYS A 268 -0.36 21.31 -38.96
N ILE A 269 -0.29 19.98 -39.04
CA ILE A 269 0.12 19.26 -40.27
C ILE A 269 -0.89 19.49 -41.41
N ARG A 270 -2.19 19.46 -41.12
CA ARG A 270 -3.24 19.75 -42.13
C ARG A 270 -3.12 21.18 -42.67
N LYS A 271 -2.87 22.16 -41.80
CA LYS A 271 -2.73 23.57 -42.19
C LYS A 271 -1.52 23.80 -43.11
N ASN A 272 -0.40 23.14 -42.82
CA ASN A 272 0.82 23.24 -43.63
C ASN A 272 0.75 22.51 -45.00
N LYS A 273 -0.23 21.63 -45.21
CA LYS A 273 -0.46 20.97 -46.52
C LYS A 273 -1.41 21.77 -47.44
N GLN A 274 -2.03 22.83 -46.94
CA GLN A 274 -2.97 23.69 -47.66
C GLN A 274 -2.37 25.04 -48.09
N GLN A 275 -1.09 25.28 -47.77
CA GLN A 275 -0.26 26.38 -48.28
C GLN A 275 0.77 25.81 -49.24
#